data_AF-A0A3D0TJ21-F1
#
_entry.id   AF-A0A3D0TJ21-F1
#
_cell.length_a   1.000
_cell.length_b   1.000
_cell.length_c   1.000
_cell.angle_alpha   90.00
_cell.angle_beta   90.00
_cell.angle_gamma   90.00
#
_symmetry.space_group_name_H-M   'P 1'
#
loop_
_entity.id
_entity.type
_entity.pdbx_description
1 polymer ?
#
loop_
_entity_poly.entity_id
_entity_poly.type
_entity_poly.pdbx_seq_one_letter_code
_entity_poly.pdbx_strand_id
1 'polypeptide(L)' 'MPHIINTATAFPTHYHSQQEISFALRAVWIKKGLDVAIFDRLQKAVTVEGRYLALPMSEYYKL' A
#
# COMPACT_ATOMS: atom_id res chain seq x y z
N MET A 1 -39.12 -9.99 -2.91
CA MET A 1 -37.98 -9.32 -3.56
C MET A 1 -36.72 -9.58 -2.75
N PRO A 2 -35.62 -10.05 -3.35
CA PRO A 2 -34.35 -10.19 -2.63
C PRO A 2 -33.85 -8.81 -2.19
N HIS A 3 -33.29 -8.73 -0.98
CA HIS A 3 -32.69 -7.53 -0.42
C HIS A 3 -31.51 -7.91 0.49
N ILE A 4 -30.57 -7.00 0.66
CA ILE A 4 -29.41 -7.19 1.54
C ILE A 4 -29.90 -7.09 3.00
N ILE A 5 -29.62 -8.12 3.80
CA ILE A 5 -29.98 -8.14 5.23
C ILE A 5 -28.86 -7.59 6.14
N ASN A 6 -27.59 -7.71 5.72
CA ASN A 6 -26.44 -7.19 6.47
C ASN A 6 -25.18 -7.12 5.59
N THR A 7 -24.26 -6.21 5.92
CA THR A 7 -22.88 -6.16 5.43
C THR A 7 -21.95 -5.81 6.59
N ALA A 8 -20.72 -6.33 6.58
CA ALA A 8 -19.69 -6.02 7.58
C ALA A 8 -18.32 -5.90 6.91
N THR A 9 -17.45 -5.09 7.51
CA THR A 9 -16.06 -4.88 7.06
C THR A 9 -15.09 -4.99 8.24
N ALA A 10 -13.87 -5.43 7.95
CA ALA A 10 -12.77 -5.44 8.90
C ALA A 10 -11.46 -5.11 8.17
N PHE A 11 -10.57 -4.38 8.84
CA PHE A 11 -9.25 -4.02 8.34
C PHE A 11 -8.18 -4.43 9.34
N PRO A 12 -6.95 -4.69 8.87
CA PRO A 12 -5.77 -4.75 9.75
C PRO A 12 -5.58 -3.46 10.56
N THR A 13 -4.73 -3.51 11.57
CA THR A 13 -4.48 -2.39 12.50
C THR A 13 -3.60 -1.28 11.93
N HIS A 14 -2.81 -1.54 10.89
CA HIS A 14 -1.72 -0.66 10.49
C HIS A 14 -2.06 0.17 9.26
N TYR A 15 -2.80 1.27 9.45
CA TYR A 15 -3.05 2.23 8.37
C TYR A 15 -1.78 3.01 8.03
N HIS A 16 -1.50 3.13 6.73
CA HIS A 16 -0.46 3.99 6.20
C HIS A 16 -0.98 4.75 4.98
N SER A 17 -0.61 6.03 4.89
CA SER A 17 -0.89 6.84 3.71
C SER A 17 -0.14 6.31 2.48
N GLN A 18 -0.69 6.59 1.31
CA GLN A 18 -0.06 6.24 0.05
C GLN A 18 1.30 6.92 -0.11
N GLN A 19 1.49 8.11 0.47
CA GLN A 19 2.79 8.80 0.48
C GLN A 19 3.84 8.04 1.30
N GLU A 20 3.50 7.60 2.53
CA GLU A 20 4.41 6.82 3.38
C GLU A 20 4.79 5.50 2.72
N ILE A 21 3.79 4.78 2.17
CA ILE A 21 4.02 3.51 1.48
C ILE A 21 4.88 3.72 0.23
N SER A 22 4.60 4.76 -0.57
CA SER A 22 5.36 5.04 -1.79
C SER A 22 6.81 5.39 -1.47
N PHE A 23 7.06 6.19 -0.44
CA PHE A 23 8.40 6.56 -0.02
C PHE A 23 9.22 5.33 0.41
N ALA A 24 8.64 4.50 1.28
CA ALA A 24 9.24 3.24 1.73
C ALA A 24 9.54 2.30 0.56
N LEU A 25 8.56 2.09 -0.31
CA LEU A 25 8.69 1.18 -1.45
C LEU A 25 9.71 1.67 -2.48
N ARG A 26 9.83 3.00 -2.68
CA ARG A 26 10.81 3.59 -3.60
C ARG A 26 12.24 3.28 -3.17
N ALA A 27 12.53 3.29 -1.88
CA ALA A 27 13.85 2.92 -1.35
C ALA A 27 14.19 1.45 -1.68
N VAL A 28 13.23 0.53 -1.52
CA VAL A 28 13.40 -0.89 -1.90
C VAL A 28 13.58 -1.04 -3.40
N TRP A 29 12.80 -0.31 -4.20
CA TRP A 29 12.86 -0.31 -5.66
C TRP A 29 14.25 0.06 -6.18
N ILE A 30 14.82 1.16 -5.66
CA ILE A 30 16.18 1.62 -5.98
C ILE A 30 17.21 0.58 -5.55
N LYS A 31 17.08 0.02 -4.34
CA LYS A 31 18.00 -1.03 -3.85
C LYS A 31 18.01 -2.27 -4.77
N LYS A 32 16.90 -2.57 -5.44
CA LYS A 32 16.79 -3.65 -6.42
C LYS A 32 17.30 -3.27 -7.82
N GLY A 33 17.79 -2.04 -8.02
CA GLY A 33 18.30 -1.57 -9.30
C GLY A 33 17.22 -1.35 -10.37
N LEU A 34 15.96 -1.18 -9.95
CA LEU A 34 14.83 -1.02 -10.87
C LEU A 34 14.69 0.44 -11.31
N ASP A 35 14.15 0.66 -12.52
CA ASP A 35 13.99 1.98 -13.10
C ASP A 35 13.00 2.84 -12.29
N VAL A 36 13.51 3.93 -11.75
CA VAL A 36 12.78 4.87 -10.91
C VAL A 36 11.72 5.66 -11.68
N ALA A 37 11.94 5.93 -12.97
CA ALA A 37 10.96 6.63 -13.79
C ALA A 37 9.70 5.77 -14.02
N ILE A 38 9.86 4.45 -14.08
CA ILE A 38 8.71 3.52 -14.10
C ILE A 38 7.98 3.56 -12.76
N PHE A 39 8.72 3.54 -11.64
CA PHE A 39 8.12 3.64 -10.30
C PHE A 39 7.27 4.91 -10.16
N ASP A 40 7.84 6.07 -10.48
CA ASP A 40 7.17 7.36 -10.32
C ASP A 40 5.91 7.45 -11.21
N ARG A 41 5.91 6.83 -12.40
CA ARG A 41 4.73 6.74 -13.27
C ARG A 41 3.64 5.84 -12.67
N LEU A 42 4.03 4.68 -12.13
CA LEU A 42 3.09 3.77 -11.47
C LEU A 42 2.45 4.43 -10.25
N GLN A 43 3.24 5.07 -9.40
CA GLN A 43 2.71 5.71 -8.19
C GLN A 43 1.78 6.89 -8.50
N LYS A 44 1.99 7.63 -9.61
CA LYS A 44 1.05 8.67 -10.06
C LYS A 44 -0.32 8.14 -10.47
N ALA A 45 -0.38 6.90 -10.94
CA ALA A 45 -1.63 6.26 -11.36
C ALA A 45 -2.39 5.61 -10.18
N VAL A 46 -1.79 5.58 -8.98
CA VAL A 46 -2.45 5.02 -7.80
C VAL A 46 -3.45 6.02 -7.25
N THR A 47 -4.73 5.64 -7.24
CA THR A 47 -5.86 6.48 -6.82
C THR A 47 -6.33 6.20 -5.39
N VAL A 48 -5.48 5.60 -4.55
CA VAL A 48 -5.78 5.36 -3.13
C VAL A 48 -5.06 6.37 -2.25
N GLU A 49 -5.72 6.79 -1.17
CA GLU A 49 -5.13 7.69 -0.17
C GLU A 49 -4.21 6.96 0.81
N GLY A 50 -4.43 5.66 1.00
CA GLY A 50 -3.71 4.82 1.93
C GLY A 50 -4.30 3.42 2.03
N ARG A 51 -3.62 2.55 2.77
CA ARG A 51 -3.99 1.14 2.94
C ARG A 51 -3.67 0.65 4.34
N TYR A 52 -4.46 -0.31 4.81
CA TYR A 52 -4.20 -1.04 6.04
C TYR A 52 -3.30 -2.25 5.74
N LEU A 53 -2.12 -2.28 6.34
CA LEU A 53 -1.14 -3.36 6.21
C LEU A 53 -1.35 -4.43 7.30
N ALA A 54 -1.07 -5.69 6.96
CA ALA A 54 -1.21 -6.82 7.88
C ALA A 54 -0.19 -6.79 9.02
N LEU A 55 1.01 -6.25 8.75
CA LEU A 55 2.09 -6.05 9.71
C LEU A 55 2.43 -4.56 9.82
N PRO A 56 3.12 -4.12 10.88
CA PRO A 56 3.75 -2.80 10.88
C PRO A 56 4.70 -2.67 9.68
N MET A 57 4.72 -1.50 9.03
CA MET A 57 5.52 -1.28 7.79
C MET A 57 7.00 -1.66 7.95
N SER A 58 7.58 -1.53 9.15
CA SER A 58 8.97 -1.90 9.45
C SER A 58 9.25 -3.41 9.38
N GLU A 59 8.24 -4.26 9.52
CA GLU A 59 8.42 -5.72 9.51
C GLU A 59 8.51 -6.29 8.10
N TYR A 60 7.96 -5.61 7.10
CA TYR A 60 8.02 -6.03 5.70
C TYR A 60 9.45 -6.10 5.15
N TYR A 61 10.40 -5.36 5.73
CA TYR A 61 11.81 -5.41 5.30
C TYR A 61 12.55 -6.68 5.74
N LYS A 62 11.96 -7.47 6.64
CA LYS A 62 12.54 -8.73 7.14
C LYS A 62 12.10 -9.95 6.32
N LEU A 63 11.17 -9.75 5.38
CA LEU A 63 10.68 -10.76 4.44
C LEU A 63 11.54 -10.79 3.17
#